data_AF-A0A936J7S2-F1
#
_entry.id   AF-A0A936J7S2-F1
#
_cell.length_a   1.000
_cell.length_b   1.000
_cell.length_c   1.000
_cell.angle_alpha   90.00
_cell.angle_beta   90.00
_cell.angle_gamma   90.00
#
_symmetry.space_group_name_H-M   'P 1'
#
loop_
_entity.id
_entity.type
_entity.pdbx_description
1 polymer ?
#
loop_
_entity_poly.entity_id
_entity_poly.type
_entity_poly.pdbx_seq_one_letter_code
_entity_poly.pdbx_strand_id
1 'polypeptide(L)'
;MKRTLTRLAVALLEYLLGFLALAVFAAVAFSAGAPTDERLIGAFKLGAVLAAVELAVLWARTAPANRLIVGANAWLLAGGLAAFTEQWWWLKGYQHLGETSLFLSMLGVGIIATAFTPTGFVATDGPRRKVVLASLAMLLAVGLAAMVSVQFRGDVKWAAVLPVIALSWLNRLAAQAVRKGWP
;
A
#
# COMPACT_ATOMS: atom_id res chain seq x y z
N MET A 1 29.60 -8.59 1.86
CA MET A 1 29.16 -7.70 0.75
C MET A 1 28.18 -8.35 -0.22
N LYS A 2 28.54 -9.42 -0.96
CA LYS A 2 27.63 -10.07 -1.95
C LYS A 2 26.27 -10.50 -1.36
N ARG A 3 26.26 -11.15 -0.19
CA ARG A 3 25.02 -11.57 0.50
C ARG A 3 24.09 -10.41 0.88
N THR A 4 24.65 -9.23 1.15
CA THR A 4 23.89 -8.02 1.50
C THR A 4 23.28 -7.38 0.24
N LEU A 5 24.04 -7.33 -0.85
CA LEU A 5 23.57 -6.84 -2.15
C LEU A 5 22.44 -7.71 -2.72
N THR A 6 22.56 -9.04 -2.64
CA THR A 6 21.52 -9.97 -3.11
C THR A 6 20.23 -9.81 -2.30
N ARG A 7 20.32 -9.62 -0.98
CA ARG A 7 19.14 -9.36 -0.13
C ARG A 7 18.48 -8.02 -0.42
N LEU A 8 19.28 -6.98 -0.70
CA LEU A 8 18.78 -5.68 -1.13
C LEU A 8 18.07 -5.77 -2.48
N ALA A 9 18.66 -6.44 -3.47
CA ALA A 9 18.06 -6.62 -4.79
C ALA A 9 16.75 -7.42 -4.74
N VAL A 10 16.69 -8.49 -3.94
CA VAL A 10 15.44 -9.25 -3.73
C VAL A 10 14.39 -8.40 -3.01
N ALA A 11 14.77 -7.65 -1.98
CA ALA A 11 13.85 -6.74 -1.29
C ALA A 11 13.34 -5.63 -2.22
N LEU A 12 14.18 -5.12 -3.13
CA LEU A 12 13.83 -4.13 -4.15
C LEU A 12 12.94 -4.72 -5.24
N LEU A 13 13.18 -5.96 -5.68
CA LEU A 13 12.33 -6.66 -6.64
C LEU A 13 10.97 -7.00 -6.03
N GLU A 14 10.92 -7.53 -4.81
CA GLU A 14 9.66 -7.72 -4.07
C GLU A 14 8.93 -6.40 -3.84
N TYR A 15 9.66 -5.29 -3.71
CA TYR A 15 9.10 -3.96 -3.56
C TYR A 15 8.53 -3.40 -4.87
N LEU A 16 9.29 -3.53 -5.96
CA LEU A 16 8.87 -3.12 -7.29
C LEU A 16 7.72 -3.98 -7.81
N LEU A 17 7.70 -5.28 -7.50
CA LEU A 17 6.61 -6.20 -7.83
C LEU A 17 5.39 -6.00 -6.93
N GLY A 18 5.60 -5.63 -5.67
CA GLY A 18 4.55 -5.46 -4.67
C GLY A 18 3.90 -4.08 -4.63
N PHE A 19 4.38 -3.14 -5.44
CA PHE A 19 3.70 -1.87 -5.67
C PHE A 19 3.70 -1.57 -7.16
N LEU A 20 3.79 -2.60 -8.02
CA LEU A 20 3.89 -2.40 -9.47
C LEU A 20 2.63 -1.69 -9.97
N ALA A 21 1.46 -2.18 -9.57
CA ALA A 21 0.19 -1.59 -9.96
C ALA A 21 0.11 -0.12 -9.53
N LEU A 22 0.54 0.20 -8.31
CA LEU A 22 0.53 1.56 -7.78
C LEU A 22 1.57 2.47 -8.47
N ALA A 23 2.75 1.94 -8.77
CA ALA A 23 3.80 2.66 -9.47
C ALA A 23 3.38 3.00 -10.90
N VAL A 24 2.78 2.05 -11.61
CA VAL A 24 2.26 2.28 -12.96
C VAL A 24 1.07 3.24 -12.93
N PHE A 25 0.16 3.12 -11.96
CA PHE A 25 -0.90 4.10 -11.74
C PHE A 25 -0.31 5.51 -11.61
N ALA A 26 0.67 5.70 -10.72
CA ALA A 26 1.29 6.99 -10.50
C ALA A 26 2.01 7.52 -11.75
N ALA A 27 2.74 6.65 -12.46
CA ALA A 27 3.43 7.02 -13.70
C ALA A 27 2.44 7.50 -14.77
N VAL A 28 1.30 6.84 -14.94
CA VAL A 28 0.29 7.22 -15.92
C VAL A 28 -0.45 8.49 -15.49
N ALA A 29 -0.96 8.52 -14.25
CA ALA A 29 -1.76 9.63 -13.73
C ALA A 29 -0.99 10.96 -13.73
N PHE A 30 0.30 10.91 -13.35
CA PHE A 30 1.14 12.10 -13.16
C PHE A 30 2.21 12.31 -14.26
N SER A 31 2.09 11.59 -15.38
CA SER A 31 3.03 11.62 -16.52
C SER A 31 3.30 13.02 -17.10
N ALA A 32 2.33 13.92 -17.01
CA ALA A 32 2.44 15.30 -17.51
C ALA A 32 1.97 16.31 -16.46
N GLY A 33 2.48 16.18 -15.23
CA GLY A 33 2.17 17.08 -14.11
C GLY A 33 0.87 16.73 -13.38
N ALA A 34 0.12 17.74 -12.93
CA ALA A 34 -1.13 17.53 -12.22
C ALA A 34 -2.10 16.69 -13.07
N PRO A 35 -2.77 15.69 -12.49
CA PRO A 35 -3.58 14.74 -13.24
C PRO A 35 -4.85 15.40 -13.77
N THR A 36 -5.24 15.06 -15.00
CA THR A 36 -6.57 15.36 -15.55
C THR A 36 -7.53 14.22 -15.22
N ASP A 37 -8.83 14.49 -15.27
CA ASP A 37 -9.88 13.48 -15.03
C ASP A 37 -9.70 12.24 -15.93
N GLU A 38 -9.51 12.45 -17.24
CA GLU A 38 -9.30 11.37 -18.20
C GLU A 38 -8.05 10.53 -17.89
N ARG A 39 -6.94 11.17 -17.49
CA ARG A 39 -5.72 10.44 -17.10
C ARG A 39 -5.90 9.67 -15.80
N LEU A 40 -6.62 10.22 -14.82
CA LEU A 40 -6.96 9.48 -13.60
C LEU A 40 -7.83 8.27 -13.89
N ILE A 41 -8.86 8.42 -14.73
CA ILE A 41 -9.72 7.32 -15.15
C ILE A 41 -8.90 6.25 -15.86
N GLY A 42 -8.05 6.64 -16.81
CA GLY A 42 -7.16 5.72 -17.53
C GLY A 42 -6.19 5.01 -16.58
N ALA A 43 -5.56 5.75 -15.67
CA ALA A 43 -4.67 5.21 -14.66
C ALA A 43 -5.38 4.22 -13.71
N PHE A 44 -6.61 4.52 -13.28
CA PHE A 44 -7.40 3.62 -12.43
C PHE A 44 -7.79 2.34 -13.16
N LYS A 45 -8.24 2.42 -14.42
CA LYS A 45 -8.58 1.24 -15.22
C LYS A 45 -7.37 0.32 -15.38
N LEU A 46 -6.23 0.88 -15.77
CA LEU A 46 -4.99 0.12 -15.95
C LEU A 46 -4.43 -0.39 -14.61
N GLY A 47 -4.43 0.45 -13.58
CA GLY A 47 -4.01 0.12 -12.23
C GLY A 47 -4.84 -1.00 -11.62
N ALA A 48 -6.16 -1.05 -11.85
CA ALA A 48 -7.01 -2.13 -11.35
C ALA A 48 -6.73 -3.48 -12.02
N VAL A 49 -6.47 -3.50 -13.33
CA VAL A 49 -6.07 -4.74 -14.02
C VAL A 49 -4.76 -5.26 -13.42
N LEU A 50 -3.76 -4.39 -13.27
CA LEU A 50 -2.49 -4.76 -12.65
C LEU A 50 -2.66 -5.18 -11.18
N ALA A 51 -3.50 -4.48 -10.42
CA ALA A 51 -3.77 -4.81 -9.02
C ALA A 51 -4.45 -6.17 -8.86
N ALA A 52 -5.37 -6.52 -9.77
CA ALA A 52 -5.98 -7.84 -9.80
C ALA A 52 -4.94 -8.94 -10.03
N VAL A 53 -4.04 -8.73 -11.01
CA VAL A 53 -2.92 -9.67 -11.28
C VAL A 53 -1.99 -9.76 -10.07
N GLU A 54 -1.62 -8.63 -9.48
CA GLU A 54 -0.71 -8.57 -8.33
C GLU A 54 -1.31 -9.31 -7.12
N LEU A 55 -2.59 -9.09 -6.83
CA LEU A 55 -3.31 -9.80 -5.77
C LEU A 55 -3.45 -11.29 -6.07
N ALA A 56 -3.71 -11.70 -7.32
CA ALA A 56 -3.75 -13.11 -7.69
C ALA A 56 -2.40 -13.79 -7.47
N VAL A 57 -1.30 -13.12 -7.85
CA VAL A 57 0.08 -13.59 -7.60
C VAL A 57 0.36 -13.68 -6.10
N LEU A 58 -0.08 -12.71 -5.30
CA LEU A 58 0.09 -12.74 -3.84
C LEU A 58 -0.74 -13.85 -3.20
N TRP A 59 -1.96 -14.10 -3.68
CA TRP A 59 -2.84 -15.15 -3.19
C TRP A 59 -2.27 -16.55 -3.44
N ALA A 60 -1.56 -16.74 -4.55
CA ALA A 60 -0.89 -18.00 -4.88
C ALA A 60 0.33 -18.31 -3.99
N ARG A 61 0.79 -17.36 -3.17
CA ARG A 61 1.96 -17.55 -2.27
C ARG A 61 1.52 -18.15 -0.94
N THR A 62 2.36 -19.00 -0.39
CA THR A 62 2.17 -19.59 0.95
C THR A 62 2.53 -18.63 2.09
N ALA A 63 3.33 -17.60 1.80
CA ALA A 63 3.70 -16.59 2.78
C ALA A 63 2.59 -15.53 2.95
N PRO A 64 2.35 -15.01 4.17
CA PRO A 64 1.39 -13.93 4.39
C PRO A 64 1.69 -12.70 3.52
N ALA A 65 0.69 -12.23 2.79
CA ALA A 65 0.83 -11.04 1.94
C ALA A 65 0.99 -9.76 2.78
N ASN A 66 1.93 -8.89 2.38
CA ASN A 66 2.12 -7.59 3.01
C ASN A 66 0.82 -6.77 2.89
N ARG A 67 0.25 -6.38 4.03
CA ARG A 67 -1.05 -5.72 4.08
C ARG A 67 -1.04 -4.29 3.55
N LEU A 68 0.11 -3.61 3.51
CA LEU A 68 0.25 -2.32 2.81
C LEU A 68 0.00 -2.50 1.31
N ILE A 69 0.57 -3.56 0.74
CA ILE A 69 0.41 -3.93 -0.66
C ILE A 69 -1.06 -4.29 -0.94
N VAL A 70 -1.66 -5.10 -0.07
CA VAL A 70 -3.09 -5.44 -0.18
C VAL A 70 -3.96 -4.17 -0.11
N GLY A 71 -3.67 -3.23 0.79
CA GLY A 71 -4.39 -1.95 0.89
C GLY A 71 -4.26 -1.07 -0.36
N ALA A 72 -3.04 -0.96 -0.92
CA ALA A 72 -2.82 -0.25 -2.17
C ALA A 72 -3.58 -0.87 -3.34
N ASN A 73 -3.51 -2.19 -3.48
CA ASN A 73 -4.21 -2.89 -4.55
C ASN A 73 -5.74 -2.84 -4.38
N ALA A 74 -6.25 -2.94 -3.14
CA ALA A 74 -7.67 -2.74 -2.87
C ALA A 74 -8.15 -1.34 -3.24
N TRP A 75 -7.33 -0.31 -3.00
CA TRP A 75 -7.60 1.06 -3.40
C TRP A 75 -7.67 1.20 -4.94
N LEU A 76 -6.71 0.62 -5.65
CA LEU A 76 -6.70 0.60 -7.11
C LEU A 76 -7.90 -0.15 -7.69
N LEU A 77 -8.25 -1.31 -7.12
CA LEU A 77 -9.42 -2.08 -7.53
C LEU A 77 -10.72 -1.29 -7.33
N ALA A 78 -10.88 -0.63 -6.18
CA ALA A 78 -12.07 0.18 -5.92
C ALA A 78 -12.16 1.39 -6.89
N GLY A 79 -11.05 2.10 -7.11
CA GLY A 79 -10.98 3.19 -8.07
C GLY A 79 -11.22 2.74 -9.52
N GLY A 80 -10.62 1.62 -9.94
CA GLY A 80 -10.83 1.10 -11.28
C GLY A 80 -12.21 0.50 -11.50
N LEU A 81 -12.79 -0.18 -10.52
CA LEU A 81 -14.18 -0.63 -10.60
C LEU A 81 -15.12 0.56 -10.79
N ALA A 82 -14.94 1.62 -10.00
CA ALA A 82 -15.68 2.87 -10.17
C ALA A 82 -15.46 3.49 -11.56
N ALA A 83 -14.23 3.44 -12.10
CA ALA A 83 -13.92 3.94 -13.45
C ALA A 83 -14.50 3.09 -14.58
N PHE A 84 -14.61 1.77 -14.41
CA PHE A 84 -15.24 0.87 -15.39
C PHE A 84 -16.76 0.96 -15.36
N THR A 85 -17.35 1.19 -14.19
CA THR A 85 -18.80 1.26 -13.97
C THR A 85 -19.34 2.69 -13.93
N GLU A 86 -18.50 3.67 -14.31
CA GLU A 86 -18.87 5.09 -14.42
C GLU A 86 -19.44 5.69 -13.12
N GLN A 87 -18.96 5.23 -11.96
CA GLN A 87 -19.38 5.71 -10.65
C GLN A 87 -18.66 7.01 -10.29
N TRP A 88 -19.05 8.11 -10.93
CA TRP A 88 -18.37 9.40 -10.84
C TRP A 88 -18.33 10.00 -9.43
N TRP A 89 -19.34 9.74 -8.61
CA TRP A 89 -19.38 10.21 -7.23
C TRP A 89 -18.24 9.61 -6.39
N TRP A 90 -17.90 8.34 -6.62
CA TRP A 90 -16.79 7.66 -5.94
C TRP A 90 -15.44 8.24 -6.37
N LEU A 91 -15.26 8.42 -7.68
CA LEU A 91 -14.04 9.00 -8.24
C LEU A 91 -13.83 10.45 -7.79
N LYS A 92 -14.90 11.26 -7.68
CA LYS A 92 -14.83 12.59 -7.07
C LYS A 92 -14.39 12.54 -5.61
N GLY A 93 -14.83 11.52 -4.85
CA GLY A 93 -14.33 11.27 -3.50
C GLY A 93 -12.82 11.01 -3.49
N TYR A 94 -12.32 10.19 -4.41
CA TYR A 94 -10.88 9.92 -4.55
C TYR A 94 -10.11 11.18 -4.93
N GLN A 95 -10.63 12.00 -5.83
CA GLN A 95 -10.04 13.29 -6.18
C GLN A 95 -10.01 14.25 -4.99
N HIS A 96 -11.10 14.34 -4.23
CA HIS A 96 -11.22 15.22 -3.07
C HIS A 96 -10.28 14.81 -1.94
N LEU A 97 -10.12 13.50 -1.71
CA LEU A 97 -9.19 12.96 -0.72
C LEU A 97 -7.73 12.98 -1.23
N GLY A 98 -7.54 12.95 -2.56
CA GLY A 98 -6.24 12.84 -3.19
C GLY A 98 -5.49 11.59 -2.74
N GLU A 99 -4.20 11.76 -2.53
CA GLU A 99 -3.27 10.72 -2.06
C GLU A 99 -3.67 10.15 -0.69
N THR A 100 -4.40 10.91 0.13
CA THR A 100 -4.82 10.47 1.46
C THR A 100 -5.72 9.22 1.38
N SER A 101 -6.52 9.11 0.33
CA SER A 101 -7.43 7.96 0.13
C SER A 101 -6.68 6.61 0.06
N LEU A 102 -5.45 6.60 -0.46
CA LEU A 102 -4.57 5.42 -0.48
C LEU A 102 -4.27 4.94 0.95
N PHE A 103 -3.86 5.86 1.83
CA PHE A 103 -3.54 5.54 3.23
C PHE A 103 -4.77 5.12 4.02
N LEU A 104 -5.94 5.70 3.73
CA LEU A 104 -7.20 5.26 4.34
C LEU A 104 -7.54 3.81 3.96
N SER A 105 -7.32 3.42 2.71
CA SER A 105 -7.47 2.03 2.28
C SER A 105 -6.49 1.09 3.01
N MET A 106 -5.21 1.50 3.12
CA MET A 106 -4.20 0.75 3.89
C MET A 106 -4.57 0.62 5.36
N LEU A 107 -5.10 1.69 5.99
CA LEU A 107 -5.61 1.65 7.37
C LEU A 107 -6.77 0.67 7.50
N GLY A 108 -7.74 0.72 6.59
CA GLY A 108 -8.89 -0.20 6.59
C GLY A 108 -8.44 -1.66 6.53
N VAL A 109 -7.57 -2.00 5.58
CA VAL A 109 -6.99 -3.35 5.47
C VAL A 109 -6.19 -3.71 6.72
N GLY A 110 -5.42 -2.78 7.28
CA GLY A 110 -4.65 -3.01 8.50
C GLY A 110 -5.51 -3.28 9.73
N ILE A 111 -6.59 -2.54 9.92
CA ILE A 111 -7.55 -2.73 11.02
C ILE A 111 -8.18 -4.11 10.91
N ILE A 112 -8.70 -4.45 9.73
CA ILE A 112 -9.32 -5.75 9.45
C ILE A 112 -8.31 -6.87 9.69
N ALA A 113 -7.09 -6.76 9.15
CA ALA A 113 -6.06 -7.78 9.32
C ALA A 113 -5.66 -7.95 10.80
N THR A 114 -5.54 -6.85 11.55
CA THR A 114 -5.21 -6.89 12.98
C THR A 114 -6.29 -7.59 13.79
N ALA A 115 -7.56 -7.29 13.51
CA ALA A 115 -8.69 -7.88 14.22
C ALA A 115 -8.89 -9.36 13.88
N PHE A 116 -8.83 -9.72 12.60
CA PHE A 116 -9.33 -11.00 12.11
C PHE A 116 -8.27 -12.00 11.67
N THR A 117 -6.98 -11.63 11.62
CA THR A 117 -5.92 -12.56 11.17
C THR A 117 -4.86 -12.79 12.26
N PRO A 118 -4.32 -14.02 12.39
CA PRO A 118 -3.25 -14.30 13.35
C PRO A 118 -1.99 -13.47 13.11
N THR A 119 -1.69 -13.16 11.84
CA THR A 119 -0.49 -12.45 11.37
C THR A 119 -0.59 -10.92 11.42
N GLY A 120 -1.79 -10.39 11.69
CA GLY A 120 -2.06 -8.97 11.88
C GLY A 120 -1.76 -8.09 10.67
N PHE A 121 -1.62 -6.78 10.90
CA PHE A 121 -1.25 -5.83 9.86
C PHE A 121 0.19 -6.07 9.34
N VAL A 122 1.08 -6.52 10.22
CA VAL A 122 2.49 -6.79 9.90
C VAL A 122 2.73 -8.04 9.04
N ALA A 123 1.68 -8.84 8.79
CA ALA A 123 1.74 -10.05 7.96
C ALA A 123 2.89 -11.00 8.36
N THR A 124 3.01 -11.29 9.65
CA THR A 124 4.07 -12.17 10.15
C THR A 124 3.61 -13.00 11.33
N ASP A 125 4.06 -14.25 11.36
CA ASP A 125 3.82 -15.18 12.47
C ASP A 125 4.69 -14.84 13.69
N GLY A 126 4.11 -15.01 14.87
CA GLY A 126 4.77 -14.80 16.14
C GLY A 126 3.76 -14.77 17.30
N PRO A 127 4.22 -14.54 18.54
CA PRO A 127 3.34 -14.44 19.70
C PRO A 127 2.27 -13.36 19.48
N ARG A 128 0.98 -13.71 19.70
CA ARG A 128 -0.16 -12.84 19.36
C ARG A 128 -0.01 -11.41 19.90
N ARG A 129 0.44 -11.25 21.15
CA ARG A 129 0.69 -9.94 21.76
C ARG A 129 1.72 -9.11 20.99
N LYS A 130 2.82 -9.72 20.53
CA LYS A 130 3.86 -9.02 19.75
C LYS A 130 3.34 -8.62 18.37
N VAL A 131 2.60 -9.51 17.70
CA VAL A 131 1.96 -9.23 16.41
C VAL A 131 0.98 -8.06 16.52
N VAL A 132 0.14 -8.05 17.56
CA VAL A 132 -0.85 -6.97 17.78
C VAL A 132 -0.15 -5.65 18.07
N LEU A 133 0.84 -5.61 18.97
CA LEU A 133 1.59 -4.38 19.26
C LEU A 133 2.28 -3.81 18.01
N ALA A 134 2.95 -4.67 17.23
CA ALA A 134 3.58 -4.26 15.99
C ALA A 134 2.56 -3.78 14.94
N SER A 135 1.37 -4.40 14.91
CA SER A 135 0.27 -3.99 14.03
C SER A 135 -0.32 -2.64 14.44
N LEU A 136 -0.49 -2.39 15.74
CA LEU A 136 -0.93 -1.09 16.26
C LEU A 136 0.10 0.01 15.95
N ALA A 137 1.39 -0.27 16.13
CA ALA A 137 2.45 0.67 15.75
C ALA A 137 2.42 0.99 14.25
N MET A 138 2.21 -0.03 13.40
CA MET A 138 2.03 0.16 11.97
C MET A 138 0.77 0.95 11.63
N LEU A 139 -0.36 0.72 12.30
CA LEU A 139 -1.59 1.49 12.11
C LEU A 139 -1.38 2.97 12.48
N LEU A 140 -0.69 3.25 13.58
CA LEU A 140 -0.30 4.61 13.95
C LEU A 140 0.60 5.23 12.89
N ALA A 141 1.59 4.50 12.38
CA ALA A 141 2.48 4.98 11.33
C ALA A 141 1.72 5.34 10.05
N VAL A 142 0.75 4.52 9.62
CA VAL A 142 -0.10 4.84 8.46
C VAL A 142 -1.02 6.02 8.74
N GLY A 143 -1.53 6.15 9.98
CA GLY A 143 -2.29 7.33 10.40
C GLY A 143 -1.47 8.62 10.29
N LEU A 144 -0.21 8.59 10.74
CA LEU A 144 0.72 9.72 10.59
C LEU A 144 1.05 9.98 9.10
N ALA A 145 1.25 8.94 8.30
CA ALA A 145 1.45 9.08 6.85
C ALA A 145 0.23 9.72 6.16
N ALA A 146 -0.99 9.38 6.59
CA ALA A 146 -2.21 10.02 6.10
C ALA A 146 -2.26 11.50 6.49
N MET A 147 -1.85 11.86 7.71
CA MET A 147 -1.76 13.28 8.13
C MET A 147 -0.74 14.05 7.28
N VAL A 148 0.45 13.47 7.03
CA VAL A 148 1.45 14.05 6.13
C VAL A 148 0.87 14.20 4.72
N SER A 149 0.16 13.19 4.23
CA SER A 149 -0.50 13.23 2.92
C SER A 149 -1.50 14.39 2.79
N VAL A 150 -2.26 14.68 3.85
CA VAL A 150 -3.16 15.84 3.88
C VAL A 150 -2.40 17.17 3.84
N GLN A 151 -1.29 17.29 4.58
CA GLN A 151 -0.49 18.53 4.63
C GLN A 151 0.23 18.84 3.32
N PHE A 152 0.72 17.82 2.62
CA PHE A 152 1.49 17.96 1.38
C PHE A 152 0.65 17.70 0.12
N ARG A 153 -0.69 17.75 0.24
CA ARG A 153 -1.61 17.46 -0.86
C ARG A 153 -1.24 18.25 -2.12
N GLY A 154 -1.23 17.56 -3.26
CA GLY A 154 -0.82 18.11 -4.55
C GLY A 154 0.66 17.91 -4.89
N ASP A 155 1.52 17.65 -3.89
CA ASP A 155 2.89 17.15 -4.13
C ASP A 155 2.96 15.65 -3.87
N VAL A 156 2.74 14.86 -4.92
CA VAL A 156 2.73 13.39 -4.89
C VAL A 156 3.98 12.79 -4.26
N LYS A 157 5.14 13.45 -4.39
CA LYS A 157 6.40 12.93 -3.86
C LYS A 157 6.36 12.91 -2.33
N TRP A 158 5.94 14.02 -1.72
CA TRP A 158 5.84 14.17 -0.27
C TRP A 158 4.55 13.57 0.30
N ALA A 159 3.45 13.66 -0.45
CA ALA A 159 2.15 13.20 0.00
C ALA A 159 1.97 11.68 -0.10
N ALA A 160 2.66 11.01 -1.03
CA ALA A 160 2.48 9.57 -1.26
C ALA A 160 3.79 8.78 -1.34
N VAL A 161 4.69 9.13 -2.26
CA VAL A 161 5.84 8.27 -2.61
C VAL A 161 6.77 8.06 -1.41
N LEU A 162 7.20 9.14 -0.75
CA LEU A 162 8.08 9.06 0.42
C LEU A 162 7.40 8.35 1.61
N PRO A 163 6.15 8.69 1.99
CA PRO A 163 5.46 7.96 3.05
C PRO A 163 5.27 6.46 2.75
N VAL A 164 4.93 6.06 1.53
CA VAL A 164 4.78 4.64 1.16
C VAL A 164 6.10 3.88 1.28
N ILE A 165 7.22 4.50 0.85
CA ILE A 165 8.56 3.94 1.03
C ILE A 165 8.85 3.77 2.53
N ALA A 166 8.67 4.83 3.33
CA ALA A 166 8.92 4.81 4.76
C ALA A 166 8.10 3.72 5.47
N LEU A 167 6.79 3.63 5.20
CA LEU A 167 5.90 2.61 5.75
C LEU A 167 6.33 1.21 5.38
N SER A 168 6.83 1.01 4.17
CA SER A 168 7.27 -0.30 3.70
C SER A 168 8.54 -0.75 4.41
N TRP A 169 9.48 0.16 4.68
CA TRP A 169 10.64 -0.12 5.52
C TRP A 169 10.21 -0.42 6.96
N LEU A 170 9.32 0.39 7.54
CA LEU A 170 8.78 0.18 8.88
C LEU A 170 8.10 -1.19 9.01
N ASN A 171 7.30 -1.60 8.03
CA ASN A 171 6.67 -2.91 8.03
C ASN A 171 7.70 -4.05 8.04
N ARG A 172 8.77 -3.92 7.24
CA ARG A 172 9.86 -4.92 7.24
C ARG A 172 10.56 -4.99 8.60
N LEU A 173 10.82 -3.84 9.23
CA LEU A 173 11.43 -3.77 10.56
C LEU A 173 10.51 -4.37 11.63
N ALA A 174 9.22 -4.03 11.60
CA ALA A 174 8.20 -4.55 12.51
C ALA A 174 8.05 -6.08 12.37
N ALA A 175 7.98 -6.60 11.14
CA ALA A 175 7.95 -8.04 10.88
C ALA A 175 9.23 -8.74 11.39
N GLN A 176 10.41 -8.16 11.17
CA GLN A 176 11.66 -8.71 11.68
C GLN A 176 11.72 -8.72 13.22
N ALA A 177 11.24 -7.64 13.85
CA ALA A 177 11.14 -7.51 15.30
C ALA A 177 10.24 -8.60 15.92
N VAL A 178 9.09 -8.88 15.30
CA VAL A 178 8.18 -9.94 15.75
C VAL A 178 8.86 -11.32 15.63
N ARG A 179 9.52 -11.61 14.49
CA ARG A 179 10.18 -12.91 14.23
C ARG A 179 11.37 -13.18 15.15
N LYS A 180 12.20 -12.16 15.41
CA LYS A 180 13.41 -12.31 16.25
C LYS A 180 13.07 -12.41 17.73
N GLY A 181 11.83 -12.11 18.11
CA GLY A 181 11.45 -11.89 19.49
C GLY A 181 12.13 -10.61 19.99
N TRP A 182 11.40 -9.50 20.07
CA TRP A 182 11.85 -8.36 20.87
C TRP A 182 12.33 -8.84 22.25
N PRO A 183 13.40 -8.22 22.81
CA PRO A 183 13.77 -8.47 24.19
C PRO A 183 12.55 -8.36 25.11
#